data_AF-R5MID4-F1
#
_entry.id   AF-R5MID4-F1
#
_cell.length_a   1.000
_cell.length_b   1.000
_cell.length_c   1.000
_cell.angle_alpha   90.00
_cell.angle_beta   90.00
_cell.angle_gamma   90.00
#
_symmetry.space_group_name_H-M   'P 1'
#
loop_
_entity.id
_entity.type
_entity.pdbx_description
1 polymer ?
#
loop_
_entity_poly.entity_id
_entity_poly.type
_entity_poly.pdbx_seq_one_letter_code
_entity_poly.pdbx_strand_id
1 'polypeptide(L)'
;MNNKKGFTLIELIATIVLITISSTIIVINLQGSSSKEENSLAEKNDKQITDAACNAIDGLNAKNIVGKSREECKTGGCKITLEKLISNGLVDAYTTYNDSGKDINTFLADKTAVYVEITWSNPDSEGYIKKECTLHNPYNNKN
;
A
#
# COMPACT_ATOMS: atom_id res chain seq x y z
N MET A 1 38.36 -10.21 30.31
CA MET A 1 38.05 -8.76 30.33
C MET A 1 36.97 -8.50 29.29
N ASN A 2 35.75 -8.17 29.73
CA ASN A 2 34.59 -8.00 28.84
C ASN A 2 34.51 -6.54 28.38
N ASN A 3 34.71 -6.29 27.09
CA ASN A 3 34.55 -4.99 26.44
C ASN A 3 33.06 -4.60 26.45
N LYS A 4 32.64 -3.78 27.41
CA LYS A 4 31.35 -3.08 27.35
C LYS A 4 31.55 -1.80 26.53
N LYS A 5 31.32 -1.86 25.22
CA LYS A 5 31.22 -0.65 24.38
C LYS A 5 29.91 0.04 24.75
N GLY A 6 29.98 1.06 25.61
CA GLY A 6 28.82 1.90 25.91
C GLY A 6 28.45 2.72 24.68
N PHE A 7 27.15 2.82 24.40
CA PHE A 7 26.62 3.73 23.39
C PHE A 7 27.16 5.15 23.67
N THR A 8 27.91 5.70 22.73
CA THR A 8 28.40 7.07 22.83
C THR A 8 27.30 8.06 22.45
N LEU A 9 27.30 9.21 23.10
CA LEU A 9 26.31 10.28 22.90
C LEU A 9 26.15 10.67 21.41
N ILE A 10 27.24 10.57 20.64
CA ILE A 10 27.26 10.87 19.21
C ILE A 10 26.41 9.90 18.39
N GLU A 11 26.40 8.61 18.75
CA GLU A 11 25.63 7.58 18.05
C GLU A 11 24.13 7.74 18.33
N LEU A 12 23.79 8.17 19.55
CA LEU A 12 22.41 8.52 19.91
C LEU A 12 21.90 9.72 19.10
N ILE A 13 22.70 10.78 18.95
CA ILE A 13 22.30 11.96 18.18
C ILE A 13 22.16 11.63 16.69
N ALA A 14 23.07 10.84 16.14
CA ALA A 14 23.00 10.41 14.74
C ALA A 14 21.72 9.61 14.43
N THR A 15 21.30 8.72 15.33
CA THR A 15 20.07 7.93 15.15
C THR A 15 18.81 8.78 15.22
N ILE A 16 18.73 9.75 16.13
CA ILE A 16 17.59 10.69 16.22
C ILE A 16 17.45 11.50 14.92
N VAL A 17 18.56 12.00 14.37
CA VAL A 17 18.56 12.76 13.10
C VAL A 17 18.11 11.89 11.92
N LEU A 18 18.54 10.63 11.87
CA LEU A 18 18.12 9.71 10.80
C LEU A 18 16.61 9.37 10.87
N ILE A 19 16.06 9.20 12.09
CA ILE A 19 14.63 8.92 12.28
C ILE A 19 13.78 10.12 11.85
N THR A 20 14.18 11.35 12.18
CA THR A 20 13.40 12.56 11.84
C THR A 20 13.37 12.85 10.33
N ILE A 21 14.48 12.62 9.62
CA ILE A 21 14.54 12.75 8.15
C ILE A 21 13.71 11.65 7.48
N SER A 22 13.75 10.42 8.00
CA SER A 22 12.94 9.31 7.45
C SER A 22 11.44 9.55 7.63
N SER A 23 11.05 10.14 8.76
CA SER A 23 9.64 10.41 9.10
C SER A 23 9.03 11.50 8.21
N THR A 24 9.82 12.49 7.79
CA THR A 24 9.34 13.60 6.97
C THR A 24 9.02 13.16 5.54
N ILE A 25 9.83 12.28 4.92
CA ILE A 25 9.61 11.80 3.55
C ILE A 25 8.29 11.01 3.40
N ILE A 26 7.85 10.32 4.46
CA ILE A 26 6.58 9.57 4.47
C ILE A 26 5.37 10.51 4.40
N VAL A 27 5.45 11.69 5.02
CA VAL A 27 4.31 12.63 5.13
C VAL A 27 4.12 13.49 3.87
N ILE A 28 5.18 13.81 3.13
CA ILE A 28 5.09 14.68 1.94
C ILE A 28 4.39 13.98 0.77
N ASN A 29 4.44 12.65 0.68
CA ASN A 29 3.65 11.87 -0.28
C ASN A 29 2.17 11.79 0.07
N LEU A 30 1.77 12.15 1.31
CA LEU A 30 0.36 12.22 1.72
C LEU A 30 -0.24 13.61 1.48
N GLN A 31 0.55 14.69 1.58
CA GLN A 31 0.04 16.06 1.46
C GLN A 31 -0.27 16.51 0.03
N GLY A 32 0.36 15.90 -0.99
CA GLY A 32 0.01 16.14 -2.40
C GLY A 32 -1.37 15.61 -2.83
N SER A 33 -2.02 14.80 -1.98
CA SER A 33 -3.35 14.23 -2.21
C SER A 33 -4.47 15.03 -1.52
N SER A 34 -4.16 16.13 -0.82
CA SER A 34 -5.12 16.86 0.02
C SER A 34 -5.65 18.16 -0.61
N SER A 35 -5.61 18.31 -1.93
CA SER A 35 -6.28 19.41 -2.61
C SER A 35 -7.54 18.92 -3.32
N LYS A 36 -8.69 19.20 -2.69
CA LYS A 36 -10.07 19.14 -3.23
C LYS A 36 -10.62 17.76 -3.57
N GLU A 37 -11.32 17.14 -2.63
CA GLU A 37 -12.57 16.40 -2.89
C GLU A 37 -13.18 15.97 -1.56
N GLU A 38 -14.49 16.10 -1.40
CA GLU A 38 -15.27 15.40 -0.38
C GLU A 38 -15.27 13.90 -0.72
N ASN A 39 -14.10 13.25 -0.70
CA ASN A 39 -14.00 11.85 -1.04
C ASN A 39 -14.84 11.04 -0.06
N SER A 40 -15.77 10.26 -0.60
CA SER A 40 -16.67 9.43 0.19
C SER A 40 -15.86 8.43 1.02
N LEU A 41 -16.47 7.87 2.06
CA LEU A 41 -15.79 6.89 2.91
C LEU A 41 -15.39 5.66 2.08
N ALA A 42 -16.21 5.30 1.08
CA ALA A 42 -15.90 4.27 0.10
C ALA A 42 -14.65 4.63 -0.74
N GLU A 43 -14.52 5.85 -1.24
CA GLU A 43 -13.35 6.26 -2.03
C GLU A 43 -12.06 6.29 -1.22
N LYS A 44 -12.13 6.74 0.04
CA LYS A 44 -10.99 6.68 0.96
C LYS A 44 -10.54 5.24 1.19
N ASN A 45 -11.49 4.32 1.28
CA ASN A 45 -11.20 2.91 1.53
C ASN A 45 -10.70 2.19 0.28
N ASP A 46 -11.27 2.48 -0.89
CA ASP A 46 -10.74 2.02 -2.18
C ASP A 46 -9.30 2.50 -2.37
N LYS A 47 -9.00 3.75 -1.99
CA LYS A 47 -7.62 4.28 -1.98
C LYS A 47 -6.73 3.52 -1.00
N GLN A 48 -7.17 3.26 0.22
CA GLN A 48 -6.40 2.48 1.19
C GLN A 48 -6.10 1.05 0.70
N ILE A 49 -7.07 0.37 0.11
CA ILE A 49 -6.90 -0.96 -0.48
C ILE A 49 -5.87 -0.91 -1.62
N THR A 50 -5.98 0.10 -2.49
CA THR A 50 -5.05 0.32 -3.61
C THR A 50 -3.63 0.55 -3.10
N ASP A 51 -3.46 1.48 -2.16
CA ASP A 51 -2.16 1.85 -1.60
C ASP A 51 -1.53 0.67 -0.84
N ALA A 52 -2.33 -0.10 -0.08
CA ALA A 52 -1.87 -1.30 0.62
C ALA A 52 -1.32 -2.34 -0.36
N ALA A 53 -2.04 -2.61 -1.46
CA ALA A 53 -1.58 -3.53 -2.49
C ALA A 53 -0.33 -3.02 -3.22
N CYS A 54 -0.31 -1.74 -3.62
CA CYS A 54 0.85 -1.13 -4.27
C CYS A 54 2.11 -1.20 -3.40
N ASN A 55 1.97 -1.02 -2.09
CA ASN A 55 3.10 -1.03 -1.17
C ASN A 55 3.52 -2.46 -0.82
N ALA A 56 2.58 -3.40 -0.77
CA ALA A 56 2.87 -4.80 -0.48
C ALA A 56 3.84 -5.42 -1.48
N ILE A 57 3.73 -5.08 -2.76
CA ILE A 57 4.63 -5.61 -3.80
C ILE A 57 6.05 -5.04 -3.73
N ASP A 58 6.21 -3.88 -3.10
CA ASP A 58 7.51 -3.22 -2.91
C ASP A 58 8.22 -3.70 -1.64
N GLY A 59 7.51 -4.41 -0.75
CA GLY A 59 8.06 -4.97 0.46
C GLY A 59 9.02 -6.13 0.20
N LEU A 60 10.01 -6.29 1.08
CA LEU A 60 10.98 -7.41 1.05
C LEU A 60 10.30 -8.80 1.12
N ASN A 61 9.09 -8.86 1.69
CA ASN A 61 8.29 -10.07 1.85
C ASN A 61 7.19 -10.22 0.79
N ALA A 62 7.23 -9.44 -0.30
CA ALA A 62 6.23 -9.45 -1.38
C ALA A 62 5.91 -10.87 -1.87
N LYS A 63 6.93 -11.72 -2.05
CA LYS A 63 6.73 -13.11 -2.50
C LYS A 63 5.90 -13.94 -1.53
N ASN A 64 6.06 -13.75 -0.22
CA ASN A 64 5.29 -14.49 0.79
C ASN A 64 3.86 -13.94 0.92
N ILE A 65 3.71 -12.63 0.83
CA ILE A 65 2.42 -11.94 1.03
C ILE A 65 1.54 -12.06 -0.21
N VAL A 66 2.11 -11.84 -1.40
CA VAL A 66 1.40 -11.71 -2.67
C VAL A 66 1.52 -12.97 -3.52
N GLY A 67 2.54 -13.80 -3.28
CA GLY A 67 2.86 -14.98 -4.08
C GLY A 67 3.81 -14.72 -5.24
N LYS A 68 4.17 -13.44 -5.47
CA LYS A 68 5.10 -13.01 -6.52
C LYS A 68 6.01 -11.91 -5.98
N SER A 69 7.26 -11.90 -6.43
CA SER A 69 8.18 -10.78 -6.21
C SER A 69 7.87 -9.61 -7.13
N ARG A 70 8.39 -8.42 -6.80
CA ARG A 70 8.30 -7.23 -7.65
C ARG A 70 8.81 -7.48 -9.07
N GLU A 71 9.93 -8.16 -9.22
CA GLU A 71 10.53 -8.42 -10.54
C GLU A 71 9.65 -9.37 -11.38
N GLU A 72 9.03 -10.38 -10.77
CA GLU A 72 8.05 -11.23 -11.45
C GLU A 72 6.83 -10.41 -11.90
N CYS A 73 6.37 -9.46 -11.07
CA CYS A 73 5.25 -8.59 -11.40
C CYS A 73 5.55 -7.59 -12.52
N LYS A 74 6.79 -7.11 -12.65
CA LYS A 74 7.17 -6.23 -13.76
C LYS A 74 7.04 -6.89 -15.13
N THR A 75 7.21 -8.21 -15.22
CA THR A 75 7.22 -8.91 -16.51
C THR A 75 5.84 -9.18 -17.10
N GLY A 76 4.80 -9.31 -16.27
CA GLY A 76 3.46 -9.71 -16.74
C GLY A 76 2.31 -9.13 -15.92
N GLY A 77 2.59 -8.14 -15.09
CA GLY A 77 1.63 -7.60 -14.13
C GLY A 77 1.33 -8.57 -12.98
N CYS A 78 0.67 -8.04 -11.97
CA CYS A 78 0.22 -8.80 -10.81
C CYS A 78 -1.18 -8.39 -10.39
N LYS A 79 -1.91 -9.35 -9.81
CA LYS A 79 -3.22 -9.11 -9.20
C LYS A 79 -3.12 -9.47 -7.73
N ILE A 80 -3.49 -8.53 -6.87
CA ILE A 80 -3.57 -8.75 -5.44
C ILE A 80 -5.02 -8.61 -5.03
N THR A 81 -5.63 -9.74 -4.68
CA THR A 81 -7.02 -9.79 -4.20
C THR A 81 -7.15 -9.18 -2.82
N LEU A 82 -8.29 -8.55 -2.53
CA LEU A 82 -8.61 -7.99 -1.22
C LEU A 82 -8.55 -9.05 -0.11
N GLU A 83 -9.01 -10.28 -0.39
CA GLU A 83 -8.86 -11.41 0.55
C GLU A 83 -7.41 -11.57 1.04
N LYS A 84 -6.44 -11.48 0.13
CA LYS A 84 -5.02 -11.68 0.43
C LYS A 84 -4.42 -10.52 1.20
N LEU A 85 -4.91 -9.30 0.97
CA LEU A 85 -4.54 -8.14 1.79
C LEU A 85 -5.06 -8.30 3.22
N ILE A 86 -6.29 -8.79 3.39
CA ILE A 86 -6.90 -9.02 4.69
C ILE A 86 -6.21 -10.16 5.44
N SER A 87 -5.97 -11.30 4.77
CA SER A 87 -5.33 -12.47 5.40
C SER A 87 -3.91 -12.18 5.87
N ASN A 88 -3.23 -11.20 5.26
CA ASN A 88 -1.90 -10.75 5.64
C ASN A 88 -1.92 -9.51 6.55
N GLY A 89 -3.10 -9.05 7.00
CA GLY A 89 -3.25 -7.92 7.92
C GLY A 89 -2.89 -6.55 7.33
N LEU A 90 -2.85 -6.42 6.00
CA LEU A 90 -2.57 -5.17 5.31
C LEU A 90 -3.81 -4.27 5.17
N VAL A 91 -4.99 -4.88 5.22
CA VAL A 91 -6.29 -4.21 5.27
C VAL A 91 -7.09 -4.87 6.38
N ASP A 92 -7.69 -4.06 7.24
CA ASP A 92 -8.56 -4.58 8.29
C ASP A 92 -10.02 -4.59 7.81
N ALA A 93 -10.57 -5.79 7.69
CA ALA A 93 -11.92 -6.03 7.20
C ALA A 93 -13.02 -5.48 8.13
N TYR A 94 -12.71 -5.20 9.39
CA TYR A 94 -13.67 -4.70 10.40
C TYR A 94 -13.64 -3.18 10.56
N THR A 95 -12.61 -2.50 10.06
CA THR A 95 -12.47 -1.04 10.15
C THR A 95 -12.51 -0.34 8.80
N THR A 96 -12.70 -1.12 7.72
CA THR A 96 -12.91 -0.61 6.37
C THR A 96 -14.40 -0.67 6.03
N TYR A 97 -15.02 0.49 5.82
CA TYR A 97 -16.47 0.67 5.71
C TYR A 97 -16.91 1.23 4.34
N ASN A 98 -18.10 0.90 3.87
CA ASN A 98 -18.69 1.62 2.74
C ASN A 98 -19.39 2.91 3.21
N ASP A 99 -19.92 3.69 2.27
CA ASP A 99 -20.66 4.93 2.57
C ASP A 99 -21.95 4.71 3.39
N SER A 100 -22.44 3.47 3.44
CA SER A 100 -23.56 3.08 4.30
C SER A 100 -23.13 2.63 5.71
N GLY A 101 -21.84 2.74 6.04
CA GLY A 101 -21.29 2.35 7.34
C GLY A 101 -21.20 0.83 7.58
N LYS A 102 -21.35 0.00 6.53
CA LYS A 102 -21.17 -1.45 6.62
C LYS A 102 -19.71 -1.80 6.40
N ASP A 103 -19.17 -2.70 7.20
CA ASP A 103 -17.79 -3.19 7.06
C ASP A 103 -17.66 -4.17 5.88
N ILE A 104 -16.43 -4.34 5.38
CA ILE A 104 -16.09 -5.23 4.25
C ILE A 104 -16.66 -6.64 4.41
N ASN A 105 -16.65 -7.23 5.63
CA ASN A 105 -17.19 -8.57 5.82
C ASN A 105 -18.71 -8.62 5.64
N THR A 106 -19.39 -7.53 5.94
CA THR A 106 -20.85 -7.43 5.87
C THR A 106 -21.37 -7.15 4.46
N PHE A 107 -20.66 -6.36 3.63
CA PHE A 107 -21.17 -5.98 2.30
C PHE A 107 -20.49 -6.67 1.11
N LEU A 108 -19.31 -7.27 1.26
CA LEU A 108 -18.64 -8.02 0.18
C LEU A 108 -18.87 -9.52 0.33
N ALA A 109 -19.76 -10.04 -0.52
CA ALA A 109 -20.05 -11.47 -0.60
C ALA A 109 -18.84 -12.28 -1.10
N ASP A 110 -18.03 -11.70 -2.00
CA ASP A 110 -16.81 -12.33 -2.51
C ASP A 110 -15.63 -11.33 -2.49
N LYS A 111 -14.67 -11.57 -1.60
CA LYS A 111 -13.46 -10.75 -1.44
C LYS A 111 -12.37 -11.07 -2.47
N THR A 112 -12.52 -12.15 -3.22
CA THR A 112 -11.61 -12.51 -4.32
C THR A 112 -11.95 -11.75 -5.60
N ALA A 113 -13.21 -11.31 -5.74
CA ALA A 113 -13.69 -10.50 -6.85
C ALA A 113 -13.17 -9.06 -6.83
N VAL A 114 -12.77 -8.55 -5.65
CA VAL A 114 -12.09 -7.25 -5.51
C VAL A 114 -10.59 -7.47 -5.57
N TYR A 115 -9.91 -6.84 -6.53
CA TYR A 115 -8.46 -6.96 -6.66
C TYR A 115 -7.82 -5.68 -7.17
N VAL A 116 -6.55 -5.49 -6.83
CA VAL A 116 -5.71 -4.43 -7.39
C VAL A 116 -4.81 -5.06 -8.45
N GLU A 117 -4.93 -4.57 -9.68
CA GLU A 117 -4.00 -4.88 -10.75
C GLU A 117 -2.81 -3.93 -10.68
N ILE A 118 -1.60 -4.48 -10.70
CA ILE A 118 -0.35 -3.74 -10.63
C ILE A 118 0.43 -4.01 -11.91
N THR A 119 0.73 -2.94 -12.63
CA THR A 119 1.47 -2.96 -13.89
C THR A 119 2.59 -1.94 -13.86
N TRP A 120 3.52 -2.08 -14.79
CA TRP A 120 4.58 -1.12 -15.03
C TRP A 120 4.40 -0.60 -16.44
N SER A 121 4.42 0.72 -16.61
CA SER A 121 4.32 1.35 -17.91
C SER A 121 5.53 0.98 -18.76
N ASN A 122 5.39 1.13 -20.07
CA ASN A 122 6.58 1.19 -20.92
C ASN A 122 7.46 2.38 -20.48
N PRO A 123 8.78 2.30 -20.69
CA PRO A 123 9.66 3.43 -20.43
C PRO A 123 9.21 4.63 -21.27
N ASP A 124 9.11 5.80 -20.66
CA ASP A 124 8.87 7.02 -21.39
C ASP A 124 10.11 7.44 -22.21
N SER A 125 10.02 8.59 -22.89
CA SER A 125 11.12 9.13 -23.71
C SER A 125 12.42 9.38 -22.93
N GLU A 126 12.37 9.44 -21.59
CA GLU A 126 13.51 9.61 -20.70
C GLU A 126 13.95 8.29 -20.05
N GLY A 127 13.27 7.18 -20.36
CA GLY A 127 13.54 5.85 -19.83
C GLY A 127 12.90 5.58 -18.46
N TYR A 128 12.00 6.45 -17.99
CA TYR A 128 11.33 6.26 -16.71
C TYR A 128 10.17 5.25 -16.83
N ILE A 129 10.14 4.29 -15.92
CA ILE A 129 9.11 3.25 -15.83
C ILE A 129 8.21 3.57 -14.63
N LYS A 130 6.95 3.88 -14.91
CA LYS A 130 5.95 4.20 -13.88
C LYS A 130 5.27 2.92 -13.39
N LYS A 131 5.13 2.77 -12.07
CA LYS A 131 4.25 1.75 -11.47
C LYS A 131 2.83 2.27 -11.47
N GLU A 132 1.90 1.48 -11.98
CA GLU A 132 0.47 1.77 -12.00
C GLU A 132 -0.26 0.71 -11.17
N CYS A 133 -1.21 1.16 -10.36
CA CYS A 133 -2.07 0.27 -9.59
C CYS A 133 -3.52 0.69 -9.80
N THR A 134 -4.36 -0.27 -10.16
CA THR A 134 -5.75 -0.04 -10.49
C THR A 134 -6.62 -0.98 -9.67
N LEU A 135 -7.53 -0.41 -8.86
CA LEU A 135 -8.52 -1.20 -8.15
C LEU A 135 -9.64 -1.61 -9.09
N HIS A 136 -9.94 -2.90 -9.09
CA HIS A 136 -11.13 -3.47 -9.69
C HIS A 136 -12.07 -3.88 -8.56
N ASN A 137 -13.14 -3.11 -8.38
CA ASN A 137 -14.18 -3.37 -7.40
C ASN A 137 -15.54 -3.49 -8.12
N PRO A 138 -16.04 -4.70 -8.39
CA PRO A 138 -17.28 -4.90 -9.13
C PRO A 138 -18.54 -4.46 -8.37
N TYR A 139 -18.41 -4.16 -7.08
CA TYR A 139 -19.50 -3.71 -6.22
C TYR A 139 -19.57 -2.18 -6.13
N ASN A 140 -18.55 -1.48 -6.63
CA ASN A 140 -18.54 -0.03 -6.73
C ASN A 140 -18.89 0.38 -8.17
N ASN A 141 -20.15 0.13 -8.57
CA ASN A 141 -20.68 0.70 -9.81
C ASN A 141 -20.88 2.21 -9.59
N LYS A 142 -19.86 2.99 -9.95
CA LYS A 142 -20.04 4.41 -10.28
C LYS A 142 -20.92 4.47 -11.53
N ASN A 143 -22.23 4.59 -11.35
CA ASN A 143 -23.14 5.10 -12.38
C ASN A 143 -22.93 6.61 -12.52
#